data_AF-A0A0A9WC48-F1
#
_entry.id   AF-A0A0A9WC48-F1
#
_cell.length_a   1.000
_cell.length_b   1.000
_cell.length_c   1.000
_cell.angle_alpha   90.00
_cell.angle_beta   90.00
_cell.angle_gamma   90.00
#
_symmetry.space_group_name_H-M   'P 1'
#
loop_
_entity.id
_entity.type
_entity.pdbx_description
1 polymer ?
#
loop_
_entity_poly.entity_id
_entity_poly.type
_entity_poly.pdbx_seq_one_letter_code
_entity_poly.pdbx_strand_id
1 'polypeptide(L)'
;DASETTYMEALISCLGEFTAHLPDYQKVEIMVFILSKIPSENSQTDILLREMLLKSLLIVAKNYTNVSLSATFPAPLLGPLLRLCSHPETSLLGQEVLQVLLDRHGNLLRLQEPSFETCYLVSEPVSRPDAMFLKKYEEDIYSSLLLTVTDPGHTVRGALTLYTTLALIGIMINLHTLPTYLALLVRIQDIALNNHSLSVLQKINLHSLVVILLNLIANLLTLSPLQAYVRQIIECRRSGAPHMLEDLKENYLIDELTTEPSLMLDEGKLAECLRECGLDINTLSRVLTHRHSWIDSTGGNIRGSNLDLTGDLDSATSTPGYQRKYPNEELTFESMKKILTESPEVYKILEAKRQRELFELFRNSTFEDIVNNNTVKDEDTLHCKLEDILSRAHPTKSAFEDQPPIFETLFPELFSC
;
A
#
# COMPACT_ATOMS: atom_id res chain seq x y z
N ASP A 1 -1.34 33.11 -17.96
CA ASP A 1 -0.55 32.93 -16.71
C ASP A 1 -1.35 33.33 -15.46
N ALA A 2 -1.53 34.63 -15.14
CA ALA A 2 -2.26 35.04 -13.92
C ALA A 2 -3.77 34.68 -13.92
N SER A 3 -4.45 34.77 -15.07
CA SER A 3 -5.86 34.39 -15.19
C SER A 3 -6.08 32.88 -15.11
N GLU A 4 -5.11 32.10 -15.62
CA GLU A 4 -5.17 30.64 -15.65
C GLU A 4 -4.91 30.05 -14.26
N THR A 5 -3.93 30.58 -13.54
CA THR A 5 -3.68 30.24 -12.12
C THR A 5 -4.88 30.57 -11.23
N THR A 6 -5.49 31.75 -11.40
CA THR A 6 -6.73 32.13 -10.68
C THR A 6 -7.87 31.15 -10.98
N TYR A 7 -8.04 30.75 -12.25
CA TYR A 7 -9.03 29.76 -12.64
C TYR A 7 -8.77 28.39 -12.00
N MET A 8 -7.50 27.95 -11.97
CA MET A 8 -7.10 26.70 -11.33
C MET A 8 -7.38 26.70 -9.82
N GLU A 9 -7.06 27.78 -9.12
CA GLU A 9 -7.34 27.93 -7.68
C GLU A 9 -8.84 27.89 -7.41
N ALA A 10 -9.65 28.56 -8.25
CA ALA A 10 -11.10 28.51 -8.14
C ALA A 10 -11.65 27.08 -8.37
N LEU A 11 -11.13 26.34 -9.36
CA LEU A 11 -11.53 24.96 -9.63
C LEU A 11 -11.18 24.02 -8.47
N ILE A 12 -9.95 24.13 -7.97
CA ILE A 12 -9.45 23.39 -6.81
C ILE A 12 -10.30 23.69 -5.56
N SER A 13 -10.65 24.96 -5.33
CA SER A 13 -11.53 25.36 -4.23
C SER A 13 -12.96 24.83 -4.39
N CYS A 14 -13.54 24.90 -5.59
CA CYS A 14 -14.86 24.33 -5.87
C CYS A 14 -14.90 22.82 -5.67
N LEU A 15 -13.85 22.10 -6.07
CA LEU A 15 -13.71 20.67 -5.83
C LEU A 15 -13.62 20.36 -4.32
N GLY A 16 -12.92 21.21 -3.55
CA GLY A 16 -12.88 21.12 -2.10
C GLY A 16 -14.26 21.24 -1.46
N GLU A 17 -15.03 22.26 -1.83
CA GLU A 17 -16.38 22.43 -1.31
C GLU A 17 -17.30 21.27 -1.73
N PHE A 18 -17.23 20.85 -3.00
CA PHE A 18 -18.03 19.73 -3.49
C PHE A 18 -17.74 18.44 -2.74
N THR A 19 -16.46 18.11 -2.53
CA THR A 19 -16.06 16.87 -1.85
C THR A 19 -16.35 16.87 -0.36
N ALA A 20 -16.41 18.04 0.29
CA ALA A 20 -16.77 18.13 1.71
C ALA A 20 -18.16 17.55 2.02
N HIS A 21 -19.10 17.59 1.06
CA HIS A 21 -20.47 17.08 1.22
C HIS A 21 -20.63 15.62 0.74
N LEU A 22 -19.57 14.97 0.25
CA LEU A 22 -19.64 13.59 -0.24
C LEU A 22 -19.32 12.56 0.85
N PRO A 23 -19.89 11.35 0.77
CA PRO A 23 -19.44 10.21 1.56
C PRO A 23 -18.02 9.78 1.16
N ASP A 24 -17.28 9.22 2.11
CA ASP A 24 -15.85 8.92 1.96
C ASP A 24 -15.52 7.90 0.86
N TYR A 25 -16.40 6.94 0.57
CA TYR A 25 -16.18 6.00 -0.54
C TYR A 25 -16.11 6.72 -1.91
N GLN A 26 -16.92 7.76 -2.12
CA GLN A 26 -16.87 8.57 -3.34
C GLN A 26 -15.62 9.42 -3.39
N LYS A 27 -15.15 9.95 -2.25
CA LYS A 27 -13.87 10.67 -2.18
C LYS A 27 -12.72 9.75 -2.61
N VAL A 28 -12.71 8.48 -2.18
CA VAL A 28 -11.71 7.50 -2.63
C VAL A 28 -11.78 7.25 -4.14
N GLU A 29 -12.98 7.09 -4.71
CA GLU A 29 -13.15 6.95 -6.16
C GLU A 29 -12.66 8.18 -6.93
N ILE A 30 -12.95 9.39 -6.43
CA ILE A 30 -12.46 10.64 -7.00
C ILE A 30 -10.94 10.71 -6.92
N MET A 31 -10.33 10.34 -5.80
CA MET A 31 -8.87 10.30 -5.65
C MET A 31 -8.23 9.33 -6.65
N VAL A 32 -8.77 8.11 -6.79
CA VAL A 32 -8.32 7.13 -7.80
C VAL A 32 -8.47 7.69 -9.21
N PHE A 33 -9.58 8.34 -9.52
CA PHE A 33 -9.81 8.97 -10.81
C PHE A 33 -8.78 10.06 -11.11
N ILE A 34 -8.57 11.02 -10.21
CA ILE A 34 -7.57 12.09 -10.36
C ILE A 34 -6.19 11.50 -10.58
N LEU A 35 -5.80 10.52 -9.76
CA LEU A 35 -4.51 9.86 -9.81
C LEU A 35 -4.27 9.13 -11.15
N SER A 36 -5.33 8.55 -11.75
CA SER A 36 -5.26 7.94 -13.09
C SER A 36 -5.05 8.93 -14.24
N LYS A 37 -5.26 10.23 -13.99
CA LYS A 37 -5.14 11.31 -14.98
C LYS A 37 -3.86 12.11 -14.87
N ILE A 38 -3.03 11.84 -13.86
CA ILE A 38 -1.75 12.54 -13.70
C ILE A 38 -0.80 12.11 -14.82
N PRO A 39 -0.30 13.04 -15.66
CA PRO A 39 0.55 12.71 -16.79
C PRO A 39 1.95 12.27 -16.34
N SER A 40 2.42 11.17 -16.93
CA SER A 40 3.75 10.59 -16.67
C SER A 40 4.87 11.25 -17.49
N GLU A 41 4.55 11.98 -18.57
CA GLU A 41 5.54 12.60 -19.47
C GLU A 41 5.80 14.07 -19.13
N ASN A 42 6.99 14.55 -19.50
CA ASN A 42 7.52 15.86 -19.13
C ASN A 42 7.41 16.89 -20.27
N SER A 43 6.18 17.17 -20.73
CA SER A 43 5.93 18.40 -21.50
C SER A 43 5.60 19.57 -20.57
N GLN A 44 5.83 20.83 -20.99
CA GLN A 44 5.54 22.01 -20.15
C GLN A 44 4.05 22.13 -19.79
N THR A 45 3.15 21.76 -20.71
CA THR A 45 1.71 21.69 -20.45
C THR A 45 1.36 20.59 -19.45
N ASP A 46 2.12 19.49 -19.45
CA ASP A 46 1.94 18.40 -18.49
C ASP A 46 2.41 18.76 -17.08
N ILE A 47 3.39 19.65 -16.93
CA ILE A 47 3.86 20.11 -15.61
C ILE A 47 2.75 20.88 -14.88
N LEU A 48 2.13 21.87 -15.54
CA LEU A 48 1.05 22.66 -14.93
C LEU A 48 -0.18 21.78 -14.64
N LEU A 49 -0.53 20.89 -15.55
CA LEU A 49 -1.63 19.93 -15.37
C LEU A 49 -1.35 18.98 -14.20
N ARG A 50 -0.13 18.44 -14.11
CA ARG A 50 0.31 17.56 -13.01
C ARG A 50 0.22 18.27 -11.67
N GLU A 51 0.71 19.51 -11.57
CA GLU A 51 0.63 20.31 -10.35
C GLU A 51 -0.83 20.56 -9.94
N MET A 52 -1.69 20.92 -10.89
CA MET A 52 -3.12 21.13 -10.66
C MET A 52 -3.81 19.86 -10.17
N LEU A 53 -3.55 18.71 -10.80
CA LEU A 53 -4.14 17.43 -10.42
C LEU A 53 -3.63 16.95 -9.06
N LEU A 54 -2.35 17.15 -8.72
CA LEU A 54 -1.80 16.82 -7.40
C LEU A 54 -2.40 17.70 -6.30
N LYS A 55 -2.55 19.01 -6.54
CA LYS A 55 -3.25 19.90 -5.60
C LYS A 55 -4.72 19.52 -5.44
N SER A 56 -5.38 19.14 -6.54
CA SER A 56 -6.75 18.63 -6.51
C SER A 56 -6.85 17.35 -5.67
N LEU A 57 -5.93 16.40 -5.87
CA LEU A 57 -5.83 15.17 -5.09
C LEU A 57 -5.66 15.46 -3.60
N LEU A 58 -4.76 16.40 -3.25
CA LEU A 58 -4.53 16.83 -1.87
C LEU A 58 -5.78 17.45 -1.23
N ILE A 59 -6.53 18.27 -1.97
CA ILE A 59 -7.78 18.84 -1.45
C ILE A 59 -8.84 17.77 -1.18
N VAL A 60 -9.02 16.81 -2.10
CA VAL A 60 -9.96 15.71 -1.88
C VAL A 60 -9.53 14.87 -0.68
N ALA A 61 -8.22 14.61 -0.53
CA ALA A 61 -7.67 13.89 0.61
C ALA A 61 -7.92 14.61 1.95
N LYS A 62 -7.83 15.94 2.00
CA LYS A 62 -8.11 16.73 3.23
C LYS A 62 -9.55 16.62 3.72
N ASN A 63 -10.48 16.34 2.82
CA ASN A 63 -11.89 16.14 3.15
C ASN A 63 -12.23 14.69 3.49
N TYR A 64 -11.30 13.75 3.30
CA TYR A 64 -11.50 12.33 3.60
C TYR A 64 -11.30 12.05 5.09
N THR A 65 -12.19 11.25 5.70
CA THR A 65 -11.98 10.78 7.07
C THR A 65 -11.46 9.34 7.07
N ASN A 66 -10.28 9.13 7.67
CA ASN A 66 -9.67 7.80 7.71
C ASN A 66 -10.26 6.97 8.85
N VAL A 67 -10.95 5.89 8.48
CA VAL A 67 -11.52 4.90 9.40
C VAL A 67 -10.68 3.61 9.43
N SER A 68 -10.19 3.17 8.27
CA SER A 68 -9.30 2.00 8.15
C SER A 68 -8.32 2.20 6.99
N LEU A 69 -7.08 1.70 7.13
CA LEU A 69 -6.06 1.84 6.09
C LEU A 69 -6.44 1.09 4.82
N SER A 70 -7.10 -0.07 4.94
CA SER A 70 -7.56 -0.84 3.78
C SER A 70 -8.64 -0.15 2.97
N ALA A 71 -9.54 0.62 3.62
CA ALA A 71 -10.53 1.43 2.92
C ALA A 71 -9.92 2.72 2.36
N THR A 72 -8.95 3.30 3.06
CA THR A 72 -8.25 4.52 2.64
C THR A 72 -7.37 4.27 1.42
N PHE A 73 -6.69 3.12 1.39
CA PHE A 73 -5.67 2.78 0.40
C PHE A 73 -6.02 1.49 -0.36
N PRO A 74 -7.06 1.52 -1.22
CA PRO A 74 -7.29 0.42 -2.14
C PRO A 74 -6.11 0.33 -3.13
N ALA A 75 -5.85 -0.86 -3.68
CA ALA A 75 -4.69 -1.10 -4.56
C ALA A 75 -4.58 -0.11 -5.74
N PRO A 76 -5.67 0.31 -6.42
CA PRO A 76 -5.61 1.33 -7.48
C PRO A 76 -5.18 2.72 -7.00
N LEU A 77 -5.29 3.01 -5.70
CA LEU A 77 -4.81 4.26 -5.11
C LEU A 77 -3.37 4.12 -4.60
N LEU A 78 -3.09 3.07 -3.82
CA LEU A 78 -1.81 2.91 -3.11
C LEU A 78 -0.62 2.86 -4.08
N GLY A 79 -0.64 1.95 -5.05
CA GLY A 79 0.49 1.76 -5.96
C GLY A 79 0.86 3.03 -6.73
N PRO A 80 -0.09 3.71 -7.39
CA PRO A 80 0.20 4.98 -8.06
C PRO A 80 0.58 6.12 -7.11
N LEU A 81 0.02 6.18 -5.89
CA LEU A 81 0.41 7.18 -4.89
C LEU A 81 1.86 6.99 -4.43
N LEU A 82 2.30 5.75 -4.20
CA LEU A 82 3.69 5.45 -3.85
C LEU A 82 4.67 5.81 -4.98
N ARG A 83 4.25 5.65 -6.25
CA ARG A 83 5.05 6.14 -7.39
C ARG A 83 5.22 7.65 -7.34
N LEU A 84 4.16 8.42 -7.04
CA LEU A 84 4.30 9.87 -6.84
C LEU A 84 5.23 10.20 -5.68
N CYS A 85 5.13 9.46 -4.56
CA CYS A 85 6.01 9.65 -3.42
C CYS A 85 7.50 9.42 -3.76
N SER A 86 7.80 8.61 -4.78
CA SER A 86 9.16 8.21 -5.17
C SER A 86 9.83 9.16 -6.17
N HIS A 87 9.06 9.92 -6.94
CA HIS A 87 9.60 10.75 -8.02
C HIS A 87 10.01 12.14 -7.53
N PRO A 88 11.23 12.65 -7.80
CA PRO A 88 11.71 13.92 -7.24
C PRO A 88 10.75 15.10 -7.41
N GLU A 89 10.16 15.27 -8.59
CA GLU A 89 9.24 16.39 -8.91
C GLU A 89 7.89 16.33 -8.19
N THR A 90 7.40 15.13 -7.87
CA THR A 90 6.07 14.93 -7.29
C THR A 90 6.09 14.44 -5.84
N SER A 91 7.26 14.03 -5.35
CA SER A 91 7.47 13.40 -4.05
C SER A 91 6.94 14.23 -2.89
N LEU A 92 7.15 15.55 -2.92
CA LEU A 92 6.66 16.46 -1.89
C LEU A 92 5.13 16.40 -1.77
N LEU A 93 4.41 16.68 -2.86
CA LEU A 93 2.95 16.67 -2.87
C LEU A 93 2.39 15.24 -2.69
N GLY A 94 3.04 14.23 -3.25
CA GLY A 94 2.65 12.83 -3.07
C GLY A 94 2.72 12.40 -1.61
N GLN A 95 3.80 12.75 -0.91
CA GLN A 95 3.93 12.50 0.51
C GLN A 95 2.97 13.35 1.34
N GLU A 96 2.71 14.62 0.98
CA GLU A 96 1.68 15.43 1.66
C GLU A 96 0.28 14.80 1.54
N VAL A 97 -0.07 14.22 0.39
CA VAL A 97 -1.31 13.45 0.22
C VAL A 97 -1.31 12.22 1.13
N LEU A 98 -0.21 11.45 1.12
CA LEU A 98 -0.07 10.26 1.97
C LEU A 98 -0.20 10.63 3.46
N GLN A 99 0.44 11.71 3.89
CA GLN A 99 0.39 12.24 5.25
C GLN A 99 -1.02 12.60 5.70
N VAL A 100 -1.77 13.36 4.89
CA VAL A 100 -3.18 13.70 5.20
C VAL A 100 -4.03 12.44 5.29
N LEU A 101 -3.82 11.47 4.40
CA LEU A 101 -4.56 10.22 4.43
C LEU A 101 -4.18 9.35 5.62
N LEU A 102 -2.95 9.39 6.13
CA LEU A 102 -2.53 8.61 7.31
C LEU A 102 -2.96 9.26 8.63
N ASP A 103 -3.08 10.59 8.70
CA ASP A 103 -3.34 11.30 9.96
C ASP A 103 -4.81 11.27 10.41
N ARG A 104 -5.15 10.24 11.19
CA ARG A 104 -6.50 10.09 11.77
C ARG A 104 -6.82 11.08 12.88
N HIS A 105 -5.80 11.55 13.61
CA HIS A 105 -5.99 12.23 14.89
C HIS A 105 -5.54 13.69 14.88
N GLY A 106 -5.24 14.25 13.71
CA GLY A 106 -4.80 15.64 13.57
C GLY A 106 -3.42 15.87 14.18
N ASN A 107 -2.54 14.87 14.15
CA ASN A 107 -1.16 14.97 14.62
C ASN A 107 -0.25 15.73 13.66
N LEU A 108 -0.66 15.97 12.40
CA LEU A 108 0.13 16.66 11.39
C LEU A 108 0.73 17.98 11.89
N LEU A 109 -0.09 18.84 12.49
CA LEU A 109 0.35 20.14 13.01
C LEU A 109 1.41 20.00 14.13
N ARG A 110 1.39 18.90 14.88
CA ARG A 110 2.35 18.62 15.95
C ARG A 110 3.65 18.00 15.45
N LEU A 111 3.64 17.48 14.22
CA LEU A 111 4.76 16.77 13.60
C LEU A 111 5.46 17.60 12.51
N GLN A 112 5.06 18.86 12.29
CA GLN A 112 5.68 19.73 11.29
C GLN A 112 7.16 20.01 11.59
N GLU A 113 7.49 20.14 12.88
CA GLU A 113 8.84 20.41 13.35
C GLU A 113 9.41 19.19 14.08
N PRO A 114 10.51 18.61 13.60
CA PRO A 114 11.19 17.49 14.27
C PRO A 114 11.65 17.90 15.66
N SER A 115 11.20 17.18 16.70
CA SER A 115 11.58 17.46 18.09
C SER A 115 11.89 16.19 18.87
N PHE A 116 12.85 16.30 19.79
CA PHE A 116 13.15 15.26 20.78
C PHE A 116 12.11 15.18 21.90
N GLU A 117 11.32 16.25 22.07
CA GLU A 117 10.21 16.24 23.01
C GLU A 117 9.07 15.47 22.38
N THR A 118 8.58 14.43 23.08
CA THR A 118 7.32 13.81 22.69
C THR A 118 6.20 14.79 22.97
N CYS A 119 5.84 15.59 21.96
CA CYS A 119 4.60 16.35 21.95
C CYS A 119 3.43 15.43 22.35
N TYR A 120 2.37 16.01 22.91
CA TYR A 120 1.12 15.31 23.25
C TYR A 120 0.42 14.76 22.00
N LEU A 121 1.04 13.77 21.36
CA LEU A 121 0.55 13.06 20.20
C LEU A 121 -0.61 12.19 20.64
N VAL A 122 -1.68 12.23 19.87
CA VAL A 122 -2.82 11.36 20.08
C VAL A 122 -2.47 10.03 19.42
N SER A 123 -2.14 9.04 20.25
CA SER A 123 -1.85 7.67 19.81
C SER A 123 -2.97 6.76 20.28
N GLU A 124 -3.59 6.07 19.32
CA GLU A 124 -4.55 4.98 19.56
C GLU A 124 -3.85 3.65 19.24
N PRO A 125 -4.08 2.57 20.02
CA PRO A 125 -3.57 1.26 19.67
C PRO A 125 -4.06 0.85 18.27
N VAL A 126 -3.11 0.48 17.43
CA VAL A 126 -3.36 0.14 16.03
C VAL A 126 -4.29 -1.06 15.93
N SER A 127 -5.35 -0.93 15.12
CA SER A 127 -6.28 -2.02 14.87
C SER A 127 -5.58 -3.20 14.19
N ARG A 128 -6.01 -4.44 14.46
CA ARG A 128 -5.44 -5.63 13.81
C ARG A 128 -5.48 -5.54 12.27
N PRO A 129 -6.58 -5.09 11.62
CA PRO A 129 -6.60 -4.88 10.17
C PRO A 129 -5.55 -3.89 9.68
N ASP A 130 -5.33 -2.77 10.39
CA ASP A 130 -4.34 -1.77 10.01
C ASP A 130 -2.91 -2.28 10.19
N ALA A 131 -2.66 -3.04 11.27
CA ALA A 131 -1.38 -3.71 11.49
C ALA A 131 -1.06 -4.71 10.38
N MET A 132 -2.04 -5.50 9.94
CA MET A 132 -1.88 -6.42 8.81
C MET A 132 -1.69 -5.68 7.49
N PHE A 133 -2.38 -4.55 7.29
CA PHE A 133 -2.17 -3.70 6.12
C PHE A 133 -0.73 -3.18 6.07
N LEU A 134 -0.24 -2.60 7.17
CA LEU A 134 1.15 -2.13 7.25
C LEU A 134 2.12 -3.29 7.00
N LYS A 135 1.90 -4.45 7.62
CA LYS A 135 2.76 -5.61 7.41
C LYS A 135 2.80 -6.09 5.95
N LYS A 136 1.68 -5.94 5.23
CA LYS A 136 1.56 -6.34 3.83
C LYS A 136 2.27 -5.36 2.87
N TYR A 137 2.22 -4.07 3.16
CA TYR A 137 2.69 -3.01 2.26
C TYR A 137 3.92 -2.24 2.76
N GLU A 138 4.48 -2.60 3.92
CA GLU A 138 5.63 -1.91 4.54
C GLU A 138 6.83 -1.85 3.59
N GLU A 139 7.11 -2.91 2.85
CA GLU A 139 8.23 -2.94 1.91
C GLU A 139 8.04 -1.96 0.75
N ASP A 140 6.85 -1.92 0.16
CA ASP A 140 6.52 -0.99 -0.94
C ASP A 140 6.59 0.47 -0.45
N ILE A 141 5.99 0.75 0.71
CA ILE A 141 5.97 2.09 1.32
C ILE A 141 7.40 2.54 1.62
N TYR A 142 8.18 1.72 2.32
CA TYR A 142 9.53 2.07 2.73
C TYR A 142 10.48 2.18 1.54
N SER A 143 10.37 1.31 0.54
CA SER A 143 11.16 1.40 -0.69
C SER A 143 10.87 2.70 -1.45
N SER A 144 9.59 3.10 -1.53
CA SER A 144 9.19 4.35 -2.19
C SER A 144 9.80 5.59 -1.52
N LEU A 145 9.79 5.62 -0.18
CA LEU A 145 10.35 6.72 0.60
C LEU A 145 11.88 6.77 0.51
N LEU A 146 12.54 5.60 0.54
CA LEU A 146 14.00 5.51 0.41
C LEU A 146 14.52 6.05 -0.92
N LEU A 147 13.78 5.91 -2.02
CA LEU A 147 14.17 6.49 -3.31
C LEU A 147 14.34 8.02 -3.22
N THR A 148 13.49 8.71 -2.45
CA THR A 148 13.62 10.17 -2.26
C THR A 148 14.87 10.57 -1.49
N VAL A 149 15.36 9.71 -0.59
CA VAL A 149 16.57 9.94 0.22
C VAL A 149 17.83 9.79 -0.63
N THR A 150 17.78 8.96 -1.67
CA THR A 150 18.92 8.75 -2.57
C THR A 150 19.13 9.86 -3.60
N ASP A 151 18.15 10.75 -3.77
CA ASP A 151 18.20 11.83 -4.75
C ASP A 151 19.19 12.94 -4.31
N PRO A 152 20.19 13.30 -5.13
CA PRO A 152 21.06 14.45 -4.83
C PRO A 152 20.30 15.78 -4.75
N GLY A 153 19.12 15.88 -5.36
CA GLY A 153 18.21 17.03 -5.28
C GLY A 153 17.41 17.13 -3.97
N HIS A 154 17.60 16.21 -3.02
CA HIS A 154 16.80 16.15 -1.79
C HIS A 154 16.95 17.43 -0.95
N THR A 155 15.90 18.24 -0.90
CA THR A 155 15.88 19.52 -0.17
C THR A 155 15.60 19.33 1.31
N VAL A 156 15.85 20.36 2.13
CA VAL A 156 15.48 20.37 3.56
C VAL A 156 13.98 20.18 3.73
N ARG A 157 13.18 20.80 2.85
CA ARG A 157 11.73 20.61 2.82
C ARG A 157 11.37 19.14 2.54
N GLY A 158 12.08 18.49 1.62
CA GLY A 158 11.96 17.04 1.38
C GLY A 158 12.25 16.22 2.62
N ALA A 159 13.29 16.57 3.39
CA ALA A 159 13.63 15.89 4.63
C ALA A 159 12.58 16.09 5.73
N LEU A 160 12.00 17.29 5.85
CA LEU A 160 10.89 17.57 6.78
C LEU A 160 9.62 16.79 6.39
N THR A 161 9.30 16.74 5.09
CA THR A 161 8.19 15.93 4.57
C THR A 161 8.42 14.45 4.87
N LEU A 162 9.62 13.93 4.61
CA LEU A 162 9.99 12.55 4.95
C LEU A 162 9.84 12.26 6.44
N TYR A 163 10.36 13.16 7.30
CA TYR A 163 10.20 13.04 8.75
C TYR A 163 8.72 12.93 9.14
N THR A 164 7.89 13.84 8.64
CA THR A 164 6.45 13.88 8.97
C THR A 164 5.76 12.59 8.55
N THR A 165 6.04 12.10 7.33
CA THR A 165 5.50 10.83 6.81
C THR A 165 5.90 9.66 7.70
N LEU A 166 7.19 9.55 8.06
CA LEU A 166 7.69 8.47 8.90
C LEU A 166 7.21 8.57 10.34
N ALA A 167 7.07 9.77 10.89
CA ALA A 167 6.54 9.99 12.23
C ALA A 167 5.07 9.56 12.33
N LEU A 168 4.24 9.86 11.32
CA LEU A 168 2.86 9.38 11.25
C LEU A 168 2.79 7.85 11.16
N ILE A 169 3.62 7.24 10.31
CA ILE A 169 3.75 5.77 10.27
C ILE A 169 4.18 5.25 11.64
N GLY A 170 5.11 5.95 12.29
CA GLY A 170 5.67 5.63 13.60
C GLY A 170 4.63 5.56 14.72
N ILE A 171 3.64 6.46 14.69
CA ILE A 171 2.48 6.43 15.62
C ILE A 171 1.66 5.15 15.45
N MET A 172 1.69 4.54 14.26
CA MET A 172 0.98 3.30 13.94
C MET A 172 1.85 2.03 14.05
N ILE A 173 3.08 2.14 14.53
CA ILE A 173 3.95 0.97 14.72
C ILE A 173 3.53 0.19 15.96
N ASN A 174 3.58 -1.14 15.85
CA ASN A 174 3.42 -2.05 16.97
C ASN A 174 4.63 -3.00 17.03
N LEU A 175 4.66 -3.92 18.00
CA LEU A 175 5.78 -4.84 18.19
C LEU A 175 6.07 -5.74 16.97
N HIS A 176 5.08 -6.02 16.11
CA HIS A 176 5.26 -6.86 14.92
C HIS A 176 5.84 -6.09 13.72
N THR A 177 5.55 -4.80 13.59
CA THR A 177 6.06 -3.94 12.50
C THR A 177 7.30 -3.13 12.92
N LEU A 178 7.59 -3.07 14.22
CA LEU A 178 8.77 -2.40 14.79
C LEU A 178 10.10 -2.84 14.17
N PRO A 179 10.39 -4.15 13.96
CA PRO A 179 11.66 -4.56 13.39
C PRO A 179 11.90 -3.98 11.99
N THR A 180 10.87 -4.00 11.13
CA THR A 180 10.97 -3.44 9.77
C THR A 180 11.18 -1.93 9.81
N TYR A 181 10.49 -1.23 10.72
CA TYR A 181 10.67 0.21 10.89
C TYR A 181 12.09 0.57 11.39
N LEU A 182 12.63 -0.18 12.34
CA LEU A 182 14.02 0.03 12.80
C LEU A 182 15.03 -0.28 11.70
N ALA A 183 14.79 -1.33 10.91
CA ALA A 183 15.61 -1.62 9.73
C ALA A 183 15.60 -0.45 8.74
N LEU A 184 14.44 0.18 8.49
CA LEU A 184 14.35 1.38 7.66
C LEU A 184 15.21 2.53 8.19
N LEU A 185 15.17 2.81 9.49
CA LEU A 185 16.00 3.86 10.10
C LEU A 185 17.50 3.59 9.92
N VAL A 186 17.93 2.34 10.10
CA VAL A 186 19.32 1.92 9.82
C VAL A 186 19.65 2.10 8.34
N ARG A 187 18.73 1.77 7.41
CA ARG A 187 18.94 1.98 5.98
C ARG A 187 19.09 3.45 5.59
N ILE A 188 18.30 4.35 6.19
CA ILE A 188 18.44 5.79 5.97
C ILE A 188 19.82 6.26 6.43
N GLN A 189 20.28 5.78 7.60
CA GLN A 189 21.63 6.06 8.09
C GLN A 189 22.71 5.52 7.14
N ASP A 190 22.58 4.29 6.65
CA ASP A 190 23.53 3.69 5.71
C ASP A 190 23.62 4.50 4.40
N ILE A 191 22.50 5.01 3.90
CA ILE A 191 22.48 5.88 2.71
C ILE A 191 23.23 7.18 3.02
N ALA A 192 23.00 7.81 4.17
CA ALA A 192 23.71 9.03 4.56
C ALA A 192 25.23 8.80 4.63
N LEU A 193 25.68 7.66 5.16
CA LEU A 193 27.10 7.35 5.29
C LEU A 193 27.75 7.00 3.94
N ASN A 194 27.14 6.11 3.18
CA ASN A 194 27.76 5.48 2.01
C ASN A 194 27.47 6.19 0.68
N ASN A 195 26.41 7.01 0.60
CA ASN A 195 26.10 7.69 -0.64
C ASN A 195 27.00 8.92 -0.82
N HIS A 196 27.84 8.87 -1.84
CA HIS A 196 28.76 9.96 -2.18
C HIS A 196 28.09 11.09 -2.99
N SER A 197 26.89 10.88 -3.54
CA SER A 197 26.16 11.94 -4.26
C SER A 197 25.51 12.96 -3.33
N LEU A 198 25.34 12.61 -2.04
CA LEU A 198 24.71 13.48 -1.06
C LEU A 198 25.72 14.48 -0.48
N SER A 199 25.28 15.73 -0.37
CA SER A 199 26.00 16.79 0.33
C SER A 199 26.10 16.50 1.83
N VAL A 200 27.12 17.08 2.49
CA VAL A 200 27.30 16.97 3.95
C VAL A 200 26.05 17.46 4.69
N LEU A 201 25.44 18.55 4.22
CA LEU A 201 24.17 19.07 4.70
C LEU A 201 23.05 18.02 4.74
N GLN A 202 22.82 17.35 3.61
CA GLN A 202 21.79 16.30 3.50
C GLN A 202 22.09 15.16 4.46
N LYS A 203 23.36 14.74 4.56
CA LYS A 203 23.77 13.67 5.47
C LYS A 203 23.47 14.03 6.92
N ILE A 204 23.79 15.25 7.36
CA ILE A 204 23.51 15.73 8.72
C ILE A 204 21.99 15.72 8.98
N ASN A 205 21.19 16.27 8.06
CA ASN A 205 19.74 16.29 8.16
C ASN A 205 19.15 14.87 8.31
N LEU A 206 19.66 13.90 7.55
CA LEU A 206 19.24 12.49 7.65
C LEU A 206 19.65 11.86 8.99
N HIS A 207 20.85 12.14 9.50
CA HIS A 207 21.27 11.64 10.82
C HIS A 207 20.43 12.22 11.96
N SER A 208 20.09 13.51 11.92
CA SER A 208 19.18 14.15 12.88
C SER A 208 17.79 13.50 12.81
N LEU A 209 17.22 13.38 11.62
CA LEU A 209 15.92 12.77 11.37
C LEU A 209 15.84 11.35 11.94
N VAL A 210 16.84 10.52 11.66
CA VAL A 210 16.89 9.11 12.13
C VAL A 210 16.82 9.01 13.65
N VAL A 211 17.58 9.83 14.39
CA VAL A 211 17.60 9.74 15.86
C VAL A 211 16.34 10.35 16.47
N ILE A 212 15.79 11.41 15.88
CA ILE A 212 14.51 11.98 16.33
C ILE A 212 13.39 10.94 16.16
N LEU A 213 13.30 10.26 15.01
CA LEU A 213 12.33 9.19 14.79
C LEU A 213 12.55 7.99 15.71
N LEU A 214 13.80 7.59 15.94
CA LEU A 214 14.11 6.51 16.87
C LEU A 214 13.66 6.84 18.30
N ASN A 215 13.91 8.07 18.75
CA ASN A 215 13.45 8.58 20.04
C ASN A 215 11.93 8.61 20.13
N LEU A 216 11.25 9.06 19.08
CA LEU A 216 9.79 9.05 19.01
C LEU A 216 9.23 7.63 19.24
N ILE A 217 9.72 6.63 18.49
CA ILE A 217 9.25 5.24 18.62
C ILE A 217 9.56 4.67 20.00
N ALA A 218 10.76 4.90 20.52
CA ALA A 218 11.17 4.40 21.84
C ALA A 218 10.25 4.92 22.95
N ASN A 219 9.80 6.16 22.83
CA ASN A 219 8.88 6.78 23.79
C ASN A 219 7.42 6.33 23.58
N LEU A 220 6.95 6.24 22.33
CA LEU A 220 5.58 5.79 22.02
C LEU A 220 5.32 4.35 22.48
N LEU A 221 6.26 3.44 22.25
CA LEU A 221 6.12 2.03 22.64
C LEU A 221 6.56 1.77 24.09
N THR A 222 7.09 2.78 24.79
CA THR A 222 7.56 2.67 26.18
C THR A 222 8.59 1.54 26.41
N LEU A 223 9.43 1.27 25.41
CA LEU A 223 10.42 0.17 25.46
C LEU A 223 11.68 0.61 26.20
N SER A 224 11.78 0.26 27.48
CA SER A 224 12.91 0.67 28.35
C SER A 224 14.30 0.37 27.76
N PRO A 225 14.59 -0.82 27.18
CA PRO A 225 15.89 -1.09 26.57
C PRO A 225 16.21 -0.14 25.42
N LEU A 226 15.23 0.09 24.53
CA LEU A 226 15.39 0.97 23.38
C LEU A 226 15.56 2.44 23.81
N GLN A 227 14.81 2.89 24.82
CA GLN A 227 14.97 4.24 25.37
C GLN A 227 16.35 4.46 25.99
N ALA A 228 16.90 3.47 26.69
CA ALA A 228 18.26 3.55 27.24
C ALA A 228 19.30 3.67 26.13
N TYR A 229 19.17 2.87 25.07
CA TYR A 229 20.04 2.93 23.91
C TYR A 229 19.97 4.28 23.17
N VAL A 230 18.77 4.81 22.95
CA VAL A 230 18.57 6.14 22.36
C VAL A 230 19.23 7.22 23.19
N ARG A 231 19.03 7.21 24.52
CA ARG A 231 19.66 8.17 25.43
C ARG A 231 21.19 8.12 25.34
N GLN A 232 21.77 6.91 25.26
CA GLN A 232 23.20 6.74 25.06
C GLN A 232 23.69 7.37 23.74
N ILE A 233 23.00 7.14 22.62
CA ILE A 233 23.35 7.76 21.32
C ILE A 233 23.28 9.28 21.42
N ILE A 234 22.22 9.83 22.01
CA ILE A 234 22.03 11.27 22.15
C ILE A 234 23.17 11.88 22.99
N GLU A 235 23.57 11.23 24.09
CA GLU A 235 24.69 11.70 24.92
C GLU A 235 26.02 11.64 24.17
N CYS A 236 26.30 10.56 23.44
CA CYS A 236 27.50 10.44 22.60
C CYS A 236 27.54 11.51 21.50
N ARG A 237 26.41 11.76 20.82
CA ARG A 237 26.34 12.82 19.79
C ARG A 237 26.44 14.21 20.39
N ARG A 238 25.92 14.45 21.59
CA ARG A 238 26.03 15.75 22.26
C ARG A 238 27.49 16.14 22.54
N SER A 239 28.36 15.17 22.82
CA SER A 239 29.79 15.42 23.05
C SER A 239 30.64 15.35 21.78
N GLY A 240 30.35 14.42 20.85
CA GLY A 240 31.17 14.15 19.67
C GLY A 240 30.70 14.80 18.36
N ALA A 241 29.39 15.00 18.17
CA ALA A 241 28.81 15.50 16.92
C ALA A 241 27.46 16.20 17.15
N PRO A 242 27.42 17.38 17.81
CA PRO A 242 26.19 18.04 18.21
C PRO A 242 25.30 18.42 17.02
N HIS A 243 25.89 18.67 15.86
CA HIS A 243 25.19 18.97 14.61
C HIS A 243 24.23 17.87 14.15
N MET A 244 24.47 16.60 14.51
CA MET A 244 23.57 15.46 14.22
C MET A 244 22.37 15.38 15.20
N LEU A 245 22.23 16.35 16.09
CA LEU A 245 21.10 16.53 17.01
C LEU A 245 20.40 17.87 16.79
N GLU A 246 20.90 18.71 15.88
CA GLU A 246 20.27 19.98 15.59
C GLU A 246 19.06 19.80 14.68
N ASP A 247 18.17 20.81 14.72
CA ASP A 247 17.05 20.93 13.80
C ASP A 247 17.54 20.90 12.35
N LEU A 248 16.67 20.45 11.46
CA LEU A 248 16.95 20.37 10.04
C LEU A 248 17.15 21.78 9.47
N LYS A 249 18.31 22.03 8.88
CA LYS A 249 18.71 23.36 8.39
C LYS A 249 19.16 23.29 6.94
N GLU A 250 19.14 24.45 6.28
CA GLU A 250 19.66 24.64 4.92
C GLU A 250 21.16 24.88 4.88
N ASN A 251 21.80 25.20 6.00
CA ASN A 251 23.25 25.38 6.08
C ASN A 251 23.79 24.94 7.45
N TYR A 252 24.87 24.17 7.44
CA TYR A 252 25.69 23.85 8.62
C TYR A 252 27.10 24.38 8.40
N LEU A 253 27.77 24.84 9.46
CA LEU A 253 29.18 25.30 9.42
C LEU A 253 30.15 24.12 9.55
N ILE A 254 29.96 23.08 8.72
CA ILE A 254 30.69 21.81 8.82
C ILE A 254 31.04 21.31 7.42
N ASP A 255 32.33 21.08 7.21
CA ASP A 255 32.88 20.65 5.92
C ASP A 255 32.98 19.11 5.79
N GLU A 256 33.08 18.39 6.91
CA GLU A 256 33.21 16.92 6.93
C GLU A 256 32.34 16.27 8.00
N LEU A 257 31.73 15.14 7.66
CA LEU A 257 30.88 14.36 8.55
C LEU A 257 31.71 13.36 9.35
N THR A 258 31.57 13.36 10.68
CA THR A 258 32.18 12.35 11.55
C THR A 258 31.55 10.97 11.30
N THR A 259 32.37 9.94 11.12
CA THR A 259 31.94 8.55 10.86
C THR A 259 32.23 7.59 12.02
N GLU A 260 32.40 8.14 13.23
CA GLU A 260 32.70 7.31 14.41
C GLU A 260 31.55 6.34 14.71
N PRO A 261 31.82 5.03 14.87
CA PRO A 261 30.79 4.02 15.06
C PRO A 261 30.01 4.21 16.37
N SER A 262 30.62 4.86 17.37
CA SER A 262 29.97 5.21 18.65
C SER A 262 28.81 6.21 18.50
N LEU A 263 28.77 6.97 17.40
CA LEU A 263 27.76 7.99 17.11
C LEU A 263 26.62 7.45 16.22
N MET A 264 26.80 6.25 15.68
CA MET A 264 25.90 5.63 14.72
C MET A 264 24.97 4.61 15.38
N LEU A 265 23.80 4.41 14.77
CA LEU A 265 22.92 3.29 15.10
C LEU A 265 23.62 1.99 14.74
N ASP A 266 23.61 1.04 15.67
CA ASP A 266 24.21 -0.28 15.58
C ASP A 266 23.08 -1.31 15.50
N GLU A 267 23.05 -2.05 14.38
CA GLU A 267 22.03 -3.07 14.13
C GLU A 267 22.04 -4.18 15.19
N GLY A 268 23.22 -4.56 15.68
CA GLY A 268 23.40 -5.56 16.72
C GLY A 268 22.79 -5.12 18.04
N LYS A 269 23.09 -3.89 18.48
CA LYS A 269 22.52 -3.32 19.73
C LYS A 269 21.01 -3.13 19.63
N LEU A 270 20.50 -2.73 18.47
CA LEU A 270 19.05 -2.64 18.23
C LEU A 270 18.39 -4.03 18.32
N ALA A 271 19.00 -5.06 17.73
CA ALA A 271 18.51 -6.44 17.82
C ALA A 271 18.56 -6.98 19.26
N GLU A 272 19.57 -6.63 20.05
CA GLU A 272 19.65 -6.95 21.48
C GLU A 272 18.50 -6.29 22.26
N CYS A 273 18.25 -5.00 22.05
CA CYS A 273 17.14 -4.28 22.68
C CYS A 273 15.79 -4.93 22.38
N LEU A 274 15.57 -5.39 21.14
CA LEU A 274 14.33 -6.04 20.73
C LEU A 274 14.19 -7.44 21.36
N ARG A 275 15.29 -8.17 21.49
CA ARG A 275 15.32 -9.49 22.15
C ARG A 275 14.99 -9.38 23.64
N GLU A 276 15.49 -8.35 24.32
CA GLU A 276 15.12 -8.04 25.70
C GLU A 276 13.63 -7.70 25.85
N CYS A 277 12.99 -7.19 24.78
CA CYS A 277 11.55 -6.97 24.71
C CYS A 277 10.74 -8.22 24.31
N GLY A 278 11.39 -9.38 24.13
CA GLY A 278 10.75 -10.65 23.78
C GLY A 278 10.48 -10.85 22.29
N LEU A 279 11.13 -10.08 21.40
CA LEU A 279 11.04 -10.23 19.95
C LEU A 279 12.22 -11.05 19.42
N ASP A 280 11.95 -12.23 18.86
CA ASP A 280 12.96 -13.03 18.15
C ASP A 280 13.10 -12.53 16.71
N ILE A 281 14.22 -11.88 16.40
CA ILE A 281 14.49 -11.32 15.07
C ILE A 281 15.79 -11.92 14.54
N ASN A 282 15.68 -12.74 13.49
CA ASN A 282 16.81 -13.14 12.67
C ASN A 282 17.18 -11.97 11.75
N THR A 283 18.05 -11.08 12.24
CA THR A 283 18.67 -9.91 11.58
C THR A 283 17.71 -8.91 10.93
N LEU A 284 17.70 -7.67 11.48
CA LEU A 284 16.93 -6.52 10.98
C LEU A 284 17.17 -6.25 9.48
N SER A 285 18.38 -6.53 8.99
CA SER A 285 18.82 -6.33 7.60
C SER A 285 18.09 -7.15 6.52
N ARG A 286 17.51 -8.32 6.83
CA ARG A 286 16.80 -9.14 5.82
C ARG A 286 15.42 -8.59 5.46
N VAL A 287 14.89 -7.64 6.24
CA VAL A 287 13.48 -7.25 6.18
C VAL A 287 13.16 -6.28 5.04
N LEU A 288 14.17 -5.76 4.32
CA LEU A 288 14.00 -4.80 3.22
C LEU A 288 14.71 -5.20 1.91
N THR A 289 14.89 -6.50 1.67
CA THR A 289 15.63 -7.02 0.50
C THR A 289 14.77 -7.61 -0.62
N HIS A 290 13.45 -7.73 -0.45
CA HIS A 290 12.58 -8.27 -1.49
C HIS A 290 12.10 -7.16 -2.43
N ARG A 291 12.90 -6.88 -3.46
CA ARG A 291 12.45 -6.08 -4.60
C ARG A 291 11.24 -6.75 -5.27
N HIS A 292 10.03 -6.43 -4.84
CA HIS A 292 8.85 -6.53 -5.70
C HIS A 292 8.99 -5.42 -6.74
N SER A 293 9.77 -5.72 -7.77
CA SER A 293 9.94 -4.86 -8.94
C SER A 293 8.62 -4.80 -9.68
N TRP A 294 7.87 -3.72 -9.49
CA TRP A 294 6.67 -3.39 -10.26
C TRP A 294 6.96 -3.07 -11.75
N ILE A 295 8.18 -3.36 -12.26
CA ILE A 295 8.64 -2.99 -13.59
C ILE A 295 8.60 -4.13 -14.64
N ASP A 296 8.47 -5.41 -14.25
CA ASP A 296 8.59 -6.52 -15.24
C ASP A 296 7.29 -7.23 -15.64
N SER A 297 6.11 -6.78 -15.18
CA SER A 297 4.85 -7.46 -15.55
C SER A 297 4.24 -7.02 -16.89
N THR A 298 4.89 -6.11 -17.62
CA THR A 298 4.42 -5.66 -18.94
C THR A 298 5.55 -5.59 -19.97
N GLY A 299 6.09 -6.76 -20.33
CA GLY A 299 6.77 -6.95 -21.62
C GLY A 299 8.15 -7.59 -21.54
N GLY A 300 8.30 -8.81 -22.08
CA GLY A 300 9.60 -9.31 -22.56
C GLY A 300 10.02 -10.69 -22.04
N ASN A 301 9.82 -11.70 -22.88
CA ASN A 301 10.60 -12.92 -23.06
C ASN A 301 11.02 -13.80 -21.86
N ILE A 302 10.37 -14.97 -21.84
CA ILE A 302 10.87 -16.29 -21.43
C ILE A 302 12.39 -16.45 -21.63
N ARG A 303 13.13 -16.67 -20.54
CA ARG A 303 14.24 -17.63 -20.46
C ARG A 303 14.57 -17.91 -18.99
N GLY A 304 14.42 -19.19 -18.63
CA GLY A 304 14.36 -19.62 -17.24
C GLY A 304 15.69 -19.65 -16.49
N SER A 305 15.55 -19.76 -15.18
CA SER A 305 16.43 -20.58 -14.36
C SER A 305 15.60 -21.16 -13.22
N ASN A 306 15.48 -22.49 -13.21
CA ASN A 306 14.98 -23.27 -12.10
C ASN A 306 16.05 -23.25 -11.01
N LEU A 307 15.74 -22.70 -9.83
CA LEU A 307 16.02 -23.34 -8.54
C LEU A 307 15.28 -22.55 -7.44
N ASP A 308 14.78 -23.30 -6.46
CA ASP A 308 14.23 -22.87 -5.17
C ASP A 308 12.73 -22.52 -5.12
N LEU A 309 11.92 -23.57 -5.28
CA LEU A 309 10.52 -23.64 -4.81
C LEU A 309 10.44 -24.47 -3.53
N THR A 310 10.52 -23.81 -2.39
CA THR A 310 9.95 -24.29 -1.13
C THR A 310 9.17 -23.13 -0.50
N GLY A 311 7.85 -23.10 -0.69
CA GLY A 311 6.98 -22.12 -0.04
C GLY A 311 5.68 -21.92 -0.81
N ASP A 312 4.61 -22.47 -0.25
CA ASP A 312 3.21 -22.06 -0.42
C ASP A 312 2.50 -22.39 -1.75
N LEU A 313 1.86 -23.57 -1.73
CA LEU A 313 0.66 -23.86 -2.50
C LEU A 313 -0.46 -22.90 -2.08
N ASP A 314 -0.63 -21.81 -2.83
CA ASP A 314 -1.94 -21.22 -3.13
C ASP A 314 -1.84 -20.45 -4.45
N SER A 315 -1.66 -21.19 -5.54
CA SER A 315 -1.77 -20.68 -6.90
C SER A 315 -3.01 -21.28 -7.55
N ALA A 316 -4.18 -20.83 -7.09
CA ALA A 316 -5.48 -21.23 -7.62
C ALA A 316 -6.07 -20.18 -8.58
N THR A 317 -5.26 -19.38 -9.30
CA THR A 317 -5.78 -18.51 -10.38
C THR A 317 -4.69 -18.15 -11.39
N SER A 318 -4.13 -19.13 -12.11
CA SER A 318 -3.25 -18.83 -13.24
C SER A 318 -3.44 -19.83 -14.38
N THR A 319 -4.56 -19.73 -15.09
CA THR A 319 -4.67 -20.19 -16.49
C THR A 319 -5.71 -19.31 -17.20
N PRO A 320 -5.32 -18.51 -18.22
CA PRO A 320 -6.28 -17.72 -18.96
C PRO A 320 -7.12 -18.67 -19.82
N GLY A 321 -8.44 -18.71 -19.59
CA GLY A 321 -9.40 -19.32 -20.52
C GLY A 321 -10.18 -20.55 -20.03
N TYR A 322 -9.94 -21.07 -18.82
CA TYR A 322 -10.71 -22.22 -18.28
C TYR A 322 -11.38 -21.87 -16.95
N GLN A 323 -12.72 -21.78 -16.95
CA GLN A 323 -13.51 -21.76 -15.71
C GLN A 323 -13.53 -23.17 -15.10
N ARG A 324 -12.71 -23.41 -14.06
CA ARG A 324 -12.94 -24.54 -13.17
C ARG A 324 -14.18 -24.25 -12.33
N LYS A 325 -15.27 -25.00 -12.55
CA LYS A 325 -16.33 -25.10 -11.55
C LYS A 325 -15.83 -25.98 -10.40
N TYR A 326 -16.02 -25.53 -9.17
CA TYR A 326 -16.01 -26.43 -8.02
C TYR A 326 -17.10 -27.49 -8.24
N PRO A 327 -16.85 -28.77 -7.90
CA PRO A 327 -17.82 -29.83 -8.13
C PRO A 327 -19.14 -29.47 -7.44
N ASN A 328 -20.24 -29.55 -8.19
CA ASN A 328 -21.58 -29.13 -7.76
C ASN A 328 -21.91 -29.71 -6.37
N GLU A 329 -21.88 -28.88 -5.33
CA GLU A 329 -22.65 -29.17 -4.13
C GLU A 329 -24.10 -28.89 -4.48
N GLU A 330 -24.82 -29.95 -4.85
CA GLU A 330 -26.27 -29.91 -4.88
C GLU A 330 -26.75 -29.60 -3.46
N LEU A 331 -27.11 -28.34 -3.24
CA LEU A 331 -27.78 -27.83 -2.04
C LEU A 331 -29.19 -28.44 -1.96
N THR A 332 -29.23 -29.73 -1.66
CA THR A 332 -30.44 -30.50 -1.42
C THR A 332 -30.93 -30.25 0.00
N PHE A 333 -32.24 -30.24 0.19
CA PHE A 333 -32.89 -30.05 1.48
C PHE A 333 -32.42 -31.08 2.53
N GLU A 334 -32.06 -32.27 2.08
CA GLU A 334 -31.50 -33.34 2.91
C GLU A 334 -30.09 -32.99 3.43
N SER A 335 -29.24 -32.37 2.59
CA SER A 335 -27.90 -31.89 2.97
C SER A 335 -27.98 -30.77 4.02
N MET A 336 -28.91 -29.82 3.84
CA MET A 336 -29.14 -28.75 4.83
C MET A 336 -29.71 -29.29 6.15
N LYS A 337 -30.64 -30.26 6.10
CA LYS A 337 -31.18 -30.91 7.29
C LYS A 337 -30.08 -31.63 8.07
N LYS A 338 -29.16 -32.30 7.38
CA LYS A 338 -28.05 -33.04 7.97
C LYS A 338 -27.06 -32.14 8.70
N ILE A 339 -26.75 -30.97 8.12
CA ILE A 339 -25.91 -29.92 8.73
C ILE A 339 -26.50 -29.40 10.04
N LEU A 340 -27.83 -29.28 10.13
CA LEU A 340 -28.53 -28.76 11.31
C LEU A 340 -28.71 -29.79 12.43
N THR A 341 -28.64 -31.09 12.13
CA THR A 341 -28.92 -32.16 13.10
C THR A 341 -27.70 -32.92 13.60
N GLU A 342 -26.59 -32.95 12.85
CA GLU A 342 -25.39 -33.72 13.19
C GLU A 342 -24.37 -32.90 13.99
N SER A 343 -23.65 -33.55 14.92
CA SER A 343 -22.65 -32.87 15.74
C SER A 343 -21.38 -32.53 14.93
N PRO A 344 -20.66 -31.44 15.27
CA PRO A 344 -19.51 -30.97 14.50
C PRO A 344 -18.34 -31.97 14.44
N GLU A 345 -18.28 -32.93 15.37
CA GLU A 345 -17.26 -33.99 15.37
C GLU A 345 -17.52 -35.05 14.30
N VAL A 346 -18.78 -35.41 14.05
CA VAL A 346 -19.16 -36.36 13.00
C VAL A 346 -18.84 -35.78 11.62
N TYR A 347 -19.01 -34.46 11.46
CA TYR A 347 -18.68 -33.74 10.23
C TYR A 347 -17.19 -33.84 9.89
N LYS A 348 -16.32 -33.57 10.88
CA LYS A 348 -14.86 -33.69 10.69
C LYS A 348 -14.42 -35.10 10.30
N ILE A 349 -15.05 -36.12 10.89
CA ILE A 349 -14.74 -37.52 10.57
C ILE A 349 -15.18 -37.88 9.15
N LEU A 350 -16.35 -37.42 8.72
CA LEU A 350 -16.85 -37.64 7.35
C LEU A 350 -16.03 -36.91 6.31
N GLU A 351 -15.63 -35.67 6.58
CA GLU A 351 -14.79 -34.87 5.68
C GLU A 351 -13.38 -35.48 5.55
N ALA A 352 -12.78 -35.91 6.67
CA ALA A 352 -11.50 -36.61 6.66
C ALA A 352 -11.56 -37.99 5.98
N LYS A 353 -12.72 -38.66 6.00
CA LYS A 353 -12.95 -39.90 5.24
C LYS A 353 -13.06 -39.60 3.74
N ARG A 354 -13.81 -38.56 3.36
CA ARG A 354 -13.98 -38.11 1.98
C ARG A 354 -12.67 -37.65 1.35
N GLN A 355 -11.84 -36.92 2.09
CA GLN A 355 -10.52 -36.50 1.63
C GLN A 355 -9.60 -37.69 1.37
N ARG A 356 -9.66 -38.74 2.20
CA ARG A 356 -8.92 -39.99 1.99
C ARG A 356 -9.40 -40.74 0.74
N GLU A 357 -10.71 -40.85 0.55
CA GLU A 357 -11.30 -41.49 -0.63
C GLU A 357 -10.93 -40.75 -1.92
N LEU A 358 -10.95 -39.42 -1.91
CA LEU A 358 -10.48 -38.60 -3.03
C LEU A 358 -8.98 -38.84 -3.29
N PHE A 359 -8.16 -38.87 -2.25
CA PHE A 359 -6.74 -39.12 -2.40
C PHE A 359 -6.43 -40.50 -2.98
N GLU A 360 -7.15 -41.55 -2.56
CA GLU A 360 -7.02 -42.89 -3.14
C GLU A 360 -7.51 -42.96 -4.58
N LEU A 361 -8.61 -42.27 -4.90
CA LEU A 361 -9.11 -42.14 -6.27
C LEU A 361 -8.03 -41.54 -7.17
N PHE A 362 -7.54 -40.33 -6.87
CA PHE A 362 -6.52 -39.66 -7.70
C PHE A 362 -5.20 -40.44 -7.81
N ARG A 363 -4.86 -41.25 -6.81
CA ARG A 363 -3.62 -42.04 -6.80
C ARG A 363 -3.71 -43.34 -7.60
N ASN A 364 -4.90 -43.93 -7.68
CA ASN A 364 -5.09 -45.25 -8.29
C ASN A 364 -5.88 -45.22 -9.62
N SER A 365 -6.56 -44.12 -9.95
CA SER A 365 -7.25 -43.97 -11.24
C SER A 365 -6.29 -43.54 -12.35
N THR A 366 -6.58 -43.96 -13.58
CA THR A 366 -5.81 -43.51 -14.75
C THR A 366 -6.12 -42.05 -15.07
N PHE A 367 -5.19 -41.38 -15.76
CA PHE A 367 -5.35 -39.98 -16.12
C PHE A 367 -6.60 -39.73 -16.98
N GLU A 368 -6.95 -40.67 -17.86
CA GLU A 368 -8.13 -40.59 -18.72
C GLU A 368 -9.44 -40.62 -17.91
N ASP A 369 -9.52 -41.46 -16.88
CA ASP A 369 -10.67 -41.55 -15.98
C ASP A 369 -10.84 -40.29 -15.12
N ILE A 370 -9.73 -39.70 -14.67
CA ILE A 370 -9.74 -38.44 -13.90
C ILE A 370 -10.28 -37.30 -14.76
N VAL A 371 -9.84 -37.21 -16.02
CA VAL A 371 -10.30 -36.18 -16.96
C VAL A 371 -11.79 -36.37 -17.21
N ASN A 372 -12.25 -37.57 -17.58
CA ASN A 372 -13.65 -37.84 -17.89
C ASN A 372 -14.62 -37.59 -16.72
N ASN A 373 -14.18 -37.81 -15.48
CA ASN A 373 -15.01 -37.57 -14.29
C ASN A 373 -15.02 -36.10 -13.82
N ASN A 374 -14.04 -35.28 -14.24
CA ASN A 374 -13.91 -33.90 -13.78
C ASN A 374 -14.07 -32.86 -14.91
N THR A 375 -14.31 -33.29 -16.14
CA THR A 375 -14.72 -32.43 -17.25
C THR A 375 -16.22 -32.54 -17.48
N VAL A 376 -16.86 -31.40 -17.78
CA VAL A 376 -18.28 -31.35 -18.12
C VAL A 376 -18.46 -31.99 -19.50
N LYS A 377 -19.32 -33.01 -19.63
CA LYS A 377 -19.79 -33.46 -20.94
C LYS A 377 -20.56 -32.30 -21.57
N ASP A 378 -20.31 -32.00 -22.84
CA ASP A 378 -20.80 -30.80 -23.53
C ASP A 378 -22.31 -30.50 -23.36
N GLU A 379 -23.12 -31.53 -23.05
CA GLU A 379 -24.56 -31.43 -22.77
C GLU A 379 -24.93 -30.61 -21.51
N ASP A 380 -24.01 -30.42 -20.56
CA ASP A 380 -24.28 -29.71 -19.29
C ASP A 380 -23.81 -28.25 -19.27
N THR A 381 -23.40 -27.72 -20.43
CA THR A 381 -22.97 -26.34 -20.55
C THR A 381 -24.11 -25.36 -20.29
N LEU A 382 -23.76 -24.20 -19.74
CA LEU A 382 -24.69 -23.09 -19.47
C LEU A 382 -25.48 -22.70 -20.72
N HIS A 383 -24.89 -22.90 -21.91
CA HIS A 383 -25.49 -22.66 -23.22
C HIS A 383 -26.70 -23.56 -23.49
N CYS A 384 -26.58 -24.88 -23.31
CA CYS A 384 -27.70 -25.81 -23.49
C CYS A 384 -28.84 -25.54 -22.49
N LYS A 385 -28.50 -25.20 -21.24
CA LYS A 385 -29.50 -24.81 -20.23
C LYS A 385 -30.15 -23.46 -20.54
N LEU A 386 -29.39 -22.50 -21.09
CA LEU A 386 -29.91 -21.21 -21.55
C LEU A 386 -30.83 -21.38 -22.77
N GLU A 387 -30.48 -22.23 -23.73
CA GLU A 387 -31.34 -22.57 -24.88
C GLU A 387 -32.63 -23.28 -24.44
N ASP A 388 -32.56 -24.18 -23.46
CA ASP A 388 -33.74 -24.87 -22.94
C ASP A 388 -34.66 -23.90 -22.14
N ILE A 389 -34.09 -22.88 -21.48
CA ILE A 389 -34.85 -21.80 -20.82
C ILE A 389 -35.45 -20.83 -21.85
N LEU A 390 -34.67 -20.44 -22.86
CA LEU A 390 -35.09 -19.53 -23.93
C LEU A 390 -36.17 -20.17 -24.83
N SER A 391 -36.09 -21.48 -25.07
CA SER A 391 -37.10 -22.20 -25.87
C SER A 391 -38.39 -22.46 -25.09
N ARG A 392 -38.33 -22.59 -23.76
CA ARG A 392 -39.52 -22.65 -22.89
C ARG A 392 -40.19 -21.28 -22.70
N ALA A 393 -39.46 -20.20 -22.91
CA ALA A 393 -40.00 -18.85 -22.98
C ALA A 393 -40.58 -18.59 -24.38
N HIS A 394 -41.79 -19.08 -24.66
CA HIS A 394 -42.50 -18.64 -25.86
C HIS A 394 -42.73 -17.12 -25.83
N PRO A 395 -42.59 -16.43 -26.98
CA PRO A 395 -42.85 -15.01 -27.07
C PRO A 395 -44.34 -14.77 -26.87
N THR A 396 -44.70 -13.96 -25.87
CA THR A 396 -46.02 -13.32 -25.83
C THR A 396 -46.17 -12.50 -27.09
N LYS A 397 -46.94 -13.01 -28.06
CA LYS A 397 -47.51 -12.20 -29.13
C LYS A 397 -48.39 -11.13 -28.48
N SER A 398 -47.86 -9.92 -28.33
CA SER A 398 -48.63 -8.72 -28.04
C SER A 398 -48.28 -7.65 -29.07
N ALA A 399 -49.03 -7.69 -30.17
CA ALA A 399 -49.51 -6.58 -30.99
C ALA A 399 -48.78 -5.23 -30.87
N PHE A 400 -47.66 -5.04 -31.56
CA PHE A 400 -47.14 -3.73 -32.00
C PHE A 400 -46.20 -3.94 -33.20
N GLU A 401 -46.72 -4.49 -34.30
CA GLU A 401 -46.11 -4.31 -35.62
C GLU A 401 -46.78 -3.07 -36.23
N ASP A 402 -46.02 -1.99 -36.42
CA ASP A 402 -46.30 -0.75 -37.20
C ASP A 402 -45.89 0.57 -36.51
N GLN A 403 -44.91 0.56 -35.60
CA GLN A 403 -44.25 1.82 -35.20
C GLN A 403 -42.77 1.81 -35.60
N PRO A 404 -42.28 2.89 -36.25
CA PRO A 404 -40.88 3.01 -36.56
C PRO A 404 -40.05 3.05 -35.27
N PRO A 405 -38.79 2.58 -35.32
CA PRO A 405 -37.92 2.52 -34.15
C PRO A 405 -37.78 3.89 -33.45
N ILE A 406 -37.70 3.88 -32.12
CA ILE A 406 -37.64 5.08 -31.27
C ILE A 406 -36.54 6.07 -31.68
N PHE A 407 -35.45 5.60 -32.28
CA PHE A 407 -34.36 6.47 -32.74
C PHE A 407 -34.72 7.31 -33.99
N GLU A 408 -35.65 6.85 -34.84
CA GLU A 408 -36.18 7.65 -35.96
C GLU A 408 -37.11 8.77 -35.47
N THR A 409 -37.77 8.56 -34.33
CA THR A 409 -38.61 9.59 -33.68
C THR A 409 -37.80 10.61 -32.91
N LEU A 410 -36.66 10.21 -32.33
CA LEU A 410 -35.81 11.09 -31.52
C LEU A 410 -34.81 11.91 -32.34
N PHE A 411 -34.44 11.46 -33.55
CA PHE A 411 -33.44 12.14 -34.38
C PHE A 411 -33.85 12.23 -35.86
N PRO A 412 -34.96 12.93 -36.18
CA PRO A 412 -35.47 13.02 -37.54
C PRO A 412 -34.49 13.73 -38.50
N GLU A 413 -33.64 14.62 -38.00
CA GLU A 413 -32.65 15.38 -38.79
C GLU A 413 -31.56 14.51 -39.43
N LEU A 414 -31.33 13.29 -38.92
CA LEU A 414 -30.33 12.36 -39.46
C LEU A 414 -30.84 11.58 -40.69
N PHE A 415 -32.14 11.65 -40.98
CA PHE A 415 -32.80 10.81 -42.00
C PHE A 415 -33.64 11.60 -43.00
N SER A 416 -33.68 12.93 -42.90
CA SER A 416 -34.25 13.81 -43.91
C SER A 416 -33.20 14.14 -44.98
N CYS A 417 -33.35 13.57 -46.18
CA CYS A 417 -32.67 14.04 -47.41
C CYS A 417 -33.17 15.43 -47.83
#